data_AF-A0A0Q5CXX2-F1
#
_entry.id   AF-A0A0Q5CXX2-F1
#
_cell.length_a   1.000
_cell.length_b   1.000
_cell.length_c   1.000
_cell.angle_alpha   90.00
_cell.angle_beta   90.00
_cell.angle_gamma   90.00
#
_symmetry.space_group_name_H-M   'P 1'
#
loop_
_entity.id
_entity.type
_entity.pdbx_description
1 polymer ?
#
loop_
_entity_poly.entity_id
_entity_poly.type
_entity_poly.pdbx_seq_one_letter_code
_entity_poly.pdbx_strand_id
1 'polypeptide(L)'
;MTLPARIALAAPLAFLSMVATPIVAAEQLFDDARFGVLTSLDSGRKENGVFLTGMLLTDPFGREQATGVEKALRPRLHVGGELSTTGETSQVYAGFSWTVPVTRNVFVEAGFGGALHDGSLDSGDDPQLGCRALFHEYVAAGVKLLGNWQLLAQAGHSSHANLCDGPNDGLTRAGLTVGYRF
;
A
#
# COMPACT_ATOMS: atom_id res chain seq x y z
N MET A 1 -72.74 -16.40 -52.13
CA MET A 1 -72.42 -15.93 -50.76
C MET A 1 -70.90 -15.88 -50.66
N THR A 2 -70.35 -14.67 -50.67
CA THR A 2 -68.91 -14.36 -50.64
C THR A 2 -68.43 -14.26 -49.19
N LEU A 3 -67.42 -15.04 -48.80
CA LEU A 3 -66.74 -14.89 -47.50
C LEU A 3 -65.60 -13.86 -47.63
N PRO A 4 -65.38 -12.96 -46.63
CA PRO A 4 -64.32 -11.97 -46.67
C PRO A 4 -62.97 -12.54 -46.17
N ALA A 5 -61.90 -11.98 -46.73
CA ALA A 5 -60.50 -12.29 -46.45
C ALA A 5 -60.11 -11.95 -44.99
N ARG A 6 -59.37 -12.87 -44.35
CA ARG A 6 -58.70 -12.62 -43.06
C ARG A 6 -57.30 -12.09 -43.30
N ILE A 7 -57.06 -10.87 -42.82
CA ILE A 7 -55.74 -10.22 -42.78
C ILE A 7 -54.90 -10.92 -41.72
N ALA A 8 -53.77 -11.52 -42.13
CA ALA A 8 -52.78 -12.04 -41.20
C ALA A 8 -51.70 -10.97 -40.97
N LEU A 9 -51.61 -10.48 -39.73
CA LEU A 9 -50.58 -9.55 -39.28
C LEU A 9 -49.30 -10.35 -38.98
N ALA A 10 -48.24 -10.19 -39.78
CA ALA A 10 -46.93 -10.76 -39.50
C ALA A 10 -46.11 -9.76 -38.65
N ALA A 11 -45.78 -10.12 -37.42
CA ALA A 11 -44.86 -9.36 -36.57
C ALA A 11 -43.41 -9.80 -36.86
N PRO A 12 -42.44 -8.89 -37.05
CA PRO A 12 -41.05 -9.29 -37.24
C PRO A 12 -40.41 -9.60 -35.88
N LEU A 13 -39.89 -10.83 -35.72
CA LEU A 13 -38.96 -11.17 -34.64
C LEU A 13 -37.62 -10.48 -34.94
N ALA A 14 -37.30 -9.43 -34.19
CA ALA A 14 -35.95 -8.88 -34.16
C ALA A 14 -35.06 -9.78 -33.29
N PHE A 15 -34.19 -10.56 -33.93
CA PHE A 15 -33.11 -11.28 -33.22
C PHE A 15 -32.03 -10.28 -32.80
N LEU A 16 -32.03 -9.92 -31.51
CA LEU A 16 -30.97 -9.15 -30.89
C LEU A 16 -29.74 -10.05 -30.73
N SER A 17 -28.76 -9.93 -31.63
CA SER A 17 -27.47 -10.62 -31.46
C SER A 17 -26.70 -9.95 -30.33
N MET A 18 -26.67 -10.61 -29.18
CA MET A 18 -25.89 -10.19 -28.02
C MET A 18 -24.42 -10.49 -28.31
N VAL A 19 -23.67 -9.49 -28.75
CA VAL A 19 -22.21 -9.58 -28.85
C VAL A 19 -21.66 -9.65 -27.43
N ALA A 20 -21.26 -10.83 -26.99
CA ALA A 20 -20.54 -10.99 -25.73
C ALA A 20 -19.15 -10.35 -25.90
N THR A 21 -18.93 -9.19 -25.29
CA THR A 21 -17.59 -8.64 -25.15
C THR A 21 -16.78 -9.56 -24.23
N PRO A 22 -15.55 -9.95 -24.59
CA PRO A 22 -14.70 -10.67 -23.65
C PRO A 22 -14.47 -9.78 -22.43
N ILE A 23 -14.84 -10.27 -21.25
CA ILE A 23 -14.38 -9.71 -19.98
C ILE A 23 -12.88 -10.00 -19.95
N VAL A 24 -12.06 -8.99 -20.24
CA VAL A 24 -10.66 -9.01 -19.82
C VAL A 24 -10.73 -9.07 -18.30
N ALA A 25 -10.38 -10.21 -17.70
CA ALA A 25 -10.20 -10.29 -16.26
C ALA A 25 -9.20 -9.18 -15.92
N ALA A 26 -9.62 -8.19 -15.12
CA ALA A 26 -8.71 -7.15 -14.67
C ALA A 26 -7.53 -7.85 -14.00
N GLU A 27 -6.32 -7.72 -14.57
CA GLU A 27 -5.12 -8.24 -13.91
C GLU A 27 -5.07 -7.62 -12.52
N GLN A 28 -4.99 -8.47 -11.50
CA GLN A 28 -4.94 -8.02 -10.13
C GLN A 28 -3.60 -7.32 -9.90
N LEU A 29 -3.63 -5.99 -9.90
CA LEU A 29 -2.44 -5.15 -9.85
C LEU A 29 -1.66 -5.34 -8.54
N PHE A 30 -2.35 -5.56 -7.42
CA PHE A 30 -1.75 -5.69 -6.08
C PHE A 30 -1.94 -7.10 -5.51
N ASP A 31 -0.90 -7.62 -4.87
CA ASP A 31 -0.87 -8.97 -4.28
C ASP A 31 -0.96 -9.00 -2.75
N ASP A 32 -0.85 -7.84 -2.09
CA ASP A 32 -0.84 -7.72 -0.63
C ASP A 32 -1.41 -6.36 -0.23
N ALA A 33 -2.37 -6.37 0.69
CA ALA A 33 -2.94 -5.18 1.29
C ALA A 33 -2.77 -5.24 2.81
N ARG A 34 -2.30 -4.14 3.41
CA ARG A 34 -1.97 -4.04 4.84
C ARG A 34 -2.61 -2.83 5.46
N PHE A 35 -3.06 -2.99 6.69
CA PHE A 35 -3.68 -1.94 7.50
C PHE A 35 -3.25 -2.08 8.95
N GLY A 36 -3.07 -0.98 9.65
CA GLY A 36 -2.61 -1.03 11.03
C GLY A 36 -2.64 0.29 11.76
N VAL A 37 -2.01 0.27 12.92
CA VAL A 37 -1.89 1.42 13.81
C VAL A 37 -0.44 1.57 14.25
N LEU A 38 0.06 2.80 14.18
CA LEU A 38 1.41 3.17 14.62
C LEU A 38 1.35 4.23 15.73
N THR A 39 2.45 4.39 16.45
CA THR A 39 2.70 5.47 17.40
C THR A 39 4.11 6.03 17.20
N SER A 40 4.33 7.29 17.56
CA SER A 40 5.66 7.92 17.44
C SER A 40 6.62 7.40 18.51
N LEU A 41 7.85 7.14 18.06
CA LEU A 41 9.02 6.77 18.85
C LEU A 41 10.04 7.90 18.97
N ASP A 42 9.70 9.11 18.50
CA ASP A 42 10.63 10.23 18.48
C ASP A 42 10.98 10.70 19.90
N SER A 43 12.26 11.03 20.11
CA SER A 43 12.80 11.48 21.40
C SER A 43 12.96 13.00 21.53
N GLY A 44 12.86 13.72 20.41
CA GLY A 44 12.98 15.19 20.33
C GLY A 44 11.62 15.87 20.38
N ARG A 45 11.33 16.71 19.38
CA ARG A 45 9.95 17.09 19.09
C ARG A 45 9.19 15.81 18.72
N LYS A 46 8.13 15.52 19.45
CA LYS A 46 7.45 14.23 19.39
C LYS A 46 6.03 14.42 18.91
N GLU A 47 5.59 13.53 18.04
CA GLU A 47 4.19 13.47 17.65
C GLU A 47 3.35 12.69 18.66
N ASN A 48 2.12 13.16 18.89
CA ASN A 48 1.21 12.56 19.84
C ASN A 48 0.18 11.62 19.18
N GLY A 49 -0.48 10.82 20.02
CA GLY A 49 -1.57 9.97 19.57
C GLY A 49 -1.14 8.75 18.75
N VAL A 50 -2.03 8.33 17.86
CA VAL A 50 -1.85 7.17 17.00
C VAL A 50 -2.05 7.53 15.54
N PHE A 51 -1.48 6.71 14.66
CA PHE A 51 -1.53 6.91 13.22
C PHE A 51 -2.17 5.69 12.58
N LEU A 52 -3.16 5.90 11.72
CA LEU A 52 -3.72 4.83 10.90
C LEU A 52 -2.81 4.65 9.69
N THR A 53 -2.36 3.43 9.45
CA THR A 53 -1.48 3.11 8.32
C THR A 53 -2.14 2.16 7.34
N GLY A 54 -1.88 2.37 6.05
CA GLY A 54 -2.33 1.52 4.96
C GLY A 54 -1.23 1.37 3.91
N MET A 55 -1.04 0.16 3.38
CA MET A 55 -0.04 -0.12 2.36
C MET A 55 -0.54 -1.19 1.39
N LEU A 56 -0.30 -1.00 0.10
CA LEU A 56 -0.51 -1.96 -0.96
C LEU A 56 0.84 -2.35 -1.58
N LEU A 57 1.02 -3.63 -1.90
CA LEU A 57 2.22 -4.14 -2.55
C LEU A 57 1.89 -4.91 -3.83
N THR A 58 2.85 -4.90 -4.76
CA THR A 58 2.80 -5.64 -6.02
C THR A 58 4.17 -6.23 -6.35
N ASP A 59 4.20 -7.40 -6.99
CA ASP A 59 5.38 -8.15 -7.38
C ASP A 59 5.62 -8.15 -8.91
N PRO A 60 5.93 -6.99 -9.53
CA PRO A 60 6.15 -6.91 -10.97
C PRO A 60 7.46 -7.56 -11.42
N PHE A 61 8.36 -7.86 -10.48
CA PHE A 61 9.68 -8.45 -10.75
C PHE A 61 9.70 -9.97 -10.53
N GLY A 62 8.55 -10.57 -10.23
CA GLY A 62 8.39 -12.02 -10.10
C GLY A 62 9.23 -12.62 -8.98
N ARG A 63 9.29 -11.94 -7.84
CA ARG A 63 9.94 -12.41 -6.62
C ARG A 63 9.35 -13.75 -6.16
N GLU A 64 8.03 -13.93 -6.25
CA GLU A 64 7.41 -15.16 -5.74
C GLU A 64 7.84 -16.40 -6.53
N GLN A 65 8.11 -16.27 -7.82
CA GLN A 65 8.61 -17.35 -8.68
C GLN A 65 10.12 -17.58 -8.57
N ALA A 66 10.86 -16.62 -8.00
CA ALA A 66 12.29 -16.73 -7.80
C ALA A 66 12.65 -17.69 -6.66
N THR A 67 13.88 -18.20 -6.67
CA THR A 67 14.43 -19.09 -5.63
C THR A 67 15.81 -18.62 -5.17
N GLY A 68 16.27 -19.12 -4.02
CA GLY A 68 17.59 -18.80 -3.49
C GLY A 68 17.82 -17.30 -3.26
N VAL A 69 19.03 -16.83 -3.61
CA VAL A 69 19.46 -15.44 -3.44
C VAL A 69 18.65 -14.48 -4.33
N GLU A 70 18.22 -14.90 -5.51
CA GLU A 70 17.43 -14.05 -6.41
C GLU A 70 16.12 -13.59 -5.76
N LYS A 71 15.48 -14.46 -4.98
CA LYS A 71 14.25 -14.12 -4.24
C LYS A 71 14.47 -12.99 -3.23
N ALA A 72 15.66 -12.88 -2.67
CA ALA A 72 16.01 -11.81 -1.73
C ALA A 72 16.40 -10.51 -2.45
N LEU A 73 16.84 -10.57 -3.71
CA LEU A 73 17.27 -9.40 -4.48
C LEU A 73 16.12 -8.71 -5.23
N ARG A 74 15.06 -9.46 -5.58
CA ARG A 74 13.89 -8.93 -6.30
C ARG A 74 12.93 -8.24 -5.31
N PRO A 75 12.79 -6.90 -5.34
CA PRO A 75 11.86 -6.22 -4.47
C PRO A 75 10.40 -6.42 -4.93
N ARG A 76 9.46 -6.15 -4.04
CA ARG A 76 8.10 -5.73 -4.41
C ARG A 76 8.04 -4.21 -4.49
N LEU A 77 7.11 -3.67 -5.27
CA LEU A 77 6.77 -2.25 -5.17
C LEU A 77 5.72 -2.06 -4.07
N HIS A 78 5.78 -0.95 -3.35
CA HIS A 78 4.75 -0.57 -2.40
C HIS A 78 4.29 0.87 -2.61
N VAL A 79 3.04 1.12 -2.23
CA VAL A 79 2.47 2.44 -2.03
C VAL A 79 1.66 2.42 -0.75
N GLY A 80 1.78 3.44 0.07
CA GLY A 80 1.08 3.51 1.35
C GLY A 80 0.99 4.91 1.91
N GLY A 81 0.52 4.98 3.14
CA GLY A 81 0.42 6.24 3.86
C GLY A 81 0.07 6.03 5.32
N GLU A 82 0.23 7.11 6.07
CA GLU A 82 0.00 7.22 7.50
C GLU A 82 -0.81 8.49 7.76
N LEU A 83 -1.96 8.34 8.41
CA LEU A 83 -2.87 9.43 8.75
C LEU A 83 -2.88 9.64 10.25
N SER A 84 -2.63 10.87 10.69
CA SER A 84 -2.72 11.22 12.11
C SER A 84 -4.18 11.25 12.58
N THR A 85 -4.41 10.78 13.80
CA THR A 85 -5.71 10.88 14.49
C THR A 85 -5.85 12.16 15.32
N THR A 86 -4.76 12.92 15.49
CA THR A 86 -4.65 14.07 16.40
C THR A 86 -4.20 15.36 15.71
N GLY A 87 -4.11 15.36 14.37
CA GLY A 87 -3.67 16.53 13.59
C GLY A 87 -2.16 16.67 13.47
N GLU A 88 -1.40 15.65 13.88
CA GLU A 88 0.05 15.52 13.63
C GLU A 88 0.34 15.25 12.14
N THR A 89 1.61 15.12 11.80
CA THR A 89 2.04 14.93 10.41
C THR A 89 1.41 13.67 9.80
N SER A 90 0.72 13.84 8.68
CA SER A 90 0.30 12.74 7.81
C SER A 90 1.22 12.66 6.60
N GLN A 91 1.41 11.44 6.10
CA GLN A 91 2.29 11.20 4.95
C GLN A 91 1.75 10.14 4.00
N VAL A 92 2.12 10.26 2.73
CA VAL A 92 1.98 9.20 1.72
C VAL A 92 3.37 8.84 1.21
N TYR A 93 3.60 7.57 0.92
CA TYR A 93 4.90 7.06 0.50
C TYR A 93 4.78 5.99 -0.56
N ALA A 94 5.85 5.82 -1.33
CA ALA A 94 6.00 4.75 -2.30
C ALA A 94 7.46 4.36 -2.45
N GLY A 95 7.71 3.10 -2.79
CA GLY A 95 9.07 2.58 -2.90
C GLY A 95 9.14 1.09 -3.15
N PHE A 96 10.22 0.50 -2.66
CA PHE A 96 10.58 -0.90 -2.83
C PHE A 96 10.59 -1.63 -1.48
N SER A 97 10.24 -2.91 -1.49
CA SER A 97 10.19 -3.78 -0.31
C SER A 97 10.91 -5.10 -0.57
N TRP A 98 11.89 -5.42 0.27
CA TRP A 98 12.63 -6.69 0.23
C TRP A 98 12.21 -7.58 1.39
N THR A 99 11.67 -8.75 1.07
CA THR A 99 11.18 -9.71 2.08
C THR A 99 12.06 -10.95 2.12
N VAL A 100 12.70 -11.19 3.26
CA VAL A 100 13.54 -12.37 3.51
C VAL A 100 12.79 -13.37 4.41
N PRO A 101 12.48 -14.59 3.94
CA PRO A 101 11.91 -15.62 4.79
C PRO A 101 12.96 -16.11 5.81
N VAL A 102 12.59 -16.11 7.09
CA VAL A 102 13.43 -16.65 8.18
C VAL A 102 13.08 -18.10 8.46
N THR A 103 11.78 -18.40 8.47
CA THR A 103 11.25 -19.76 8.55
C THR A 103 10.13 -19.94 7.52
N ARG A 104 9.41 -21.07 7.57
CA ARG A 104 8.21 -21.26 6.73
C ARG A 104 7.15 -20.18 6.96
N ASN A 105 6.99 -19.74 8.20
CA ASN A 105 5.93 -18.83 8.62
C ASN A 105 6.44 -17.46 9.09
N VAL A 106 7.73 -17.30 9.38
CA VAL A 106 8.32 -16.03 9.84
C VAL A 106 9.14 -15.40 8.72
N PHE A 107 9.02 -14.09 8.56
CA PHE A 107 9.82 -13.30 7.62
C PHE A 107 10.23 -11.97 8.23
N VAL A 108 11.28 -11.39 7.68
CA VAL A 108 11.64 -9.99 7.89
C VAL A 108 11.50 -9.24 6.58
N GLU A 109 11.19 -7.96 6.67
CA GLU A 109 11.04 -7.09 5.52
C GLU A 109 11.74 -5.77 5.79
N ALA A 110 12.37 -5.22 4.78
CA ALA A 110 12.86 -3.85 4.79
C ALA A 110 12.35 -3.14 3.54
N GLY A 111 12.03 -1.87 3.65
CA GLY A 111 11.65 -1.05 2.51
C GLY A 111 12.32 0.31 2.51
N PHE A 112 12.43 0.86 1.31
CA PHE A 112 13.05 2.15 1.04
C PHE A 112 12.29 2.84 -0.09
N GLY A 113 12.03 4.13 0.07
CA GLY A 113 11.27 4.91 -0.88
C GLY A 113 11.30 6.40 -0.57
N GLY A 114 10.33 7.11 -1.13
CA GLY A 114 10.10 8.52 -0.85
C GLY A 114 8.73 8.74 -0.21
N ALA A 115 8.62 9.80 0.58
CA ALA A 115 7.39 10.27 1.20
C ALA A 115 7.11 11.73 0.84
N LEU A 116 5.82 12.07 0.82
CA LEU A 116 5.31 13.44 0.85
C LEU A 116 4.45 13.61 2.11
N HIS A 117 4.59 14.74 2.78
CA HIS A 117 3.91 14.98 4.05
C HIS A 117 3.30 16.39 4.16
N ASP A 118 2.33 16.54 5.06
CA ASP A 118 1.67 17.80 5.38
C ASP A 118 2.21 18.50 6.64
N GLY A 119 3.10 17.84 7.39
CA GLY A 119 3.75 18.35 8.60
C GLY A 119 4.53 19.67 8.47
N SER A 120 5.01 20.18 9.60
CA SER A 120 5.75 21.44 9.65
C SER A 120 7.10 21.35 8.93
N LEU A 121 7.50 22.47 8.30
CA LEU A 121 8.80 22.57 7.65
C LEU A 121 9.85 23.19 8.58
N ASP A 122 9.52 24.25 9.31
CA ASP A 122 10.53 25.07 10.02
C ASP A 122 10.00 25.78 11.28
N SER A 123 8.75 25.54 11.68
CA SER A 123 8.08 26.32 12.73
C SER A 123 7.15 25.48 13.60
N GLY A 124 6.75 26.01 14.75
CA GLY A 124 5.91 25.29 15.71
C GLY A 124 6.67 24.27 16.56
N ASP A 125 5.91 23.54 17.37
CA ASP A 125 6.41 22.60 18.39
C ASP A 125 6.43 21.14 17.92
N ASP A 126 5.78 20.84 16.79
CA ASP A 126 5.79 19.54 16.11
C ASP A 126 7.14 19.31 15.40
N PRO A 127 7.48 18.07 15.01
CA PRO A 127 8.69 17.81 14.21
C PRO A 127 8.79 18.74 12.99
N GLN A 128 9.94 19.38 12.85
CA GLN A 128 10.23 20.28 11.73
C GLN A 128 11.05 19.53 10.68
N LEU A 129 10.46 19.38 9.50
CA LEU A 129 10.91 18.41 8.49
C LEU A 129 11.67 19.04 7.32
N GLY A 130 11.86 20.36 7.31
CA GLY A 130 12.68 21.09 6.34
C GLY A 130 12.05 21.22 4.96
N CYS A 131 11.70 20.10 4.31
CA CYS A 131 11.16 20.05 2.96
C CYS A 131 10.06 19.00 2.82
N ARG A 132 9.14 19.20 1.88
CA ARG A 132 7.92 18.37 1.70
C ARG A 132 8.19 16.93 1.29
N ALA A 133 9.35 16.67 0.68
CA ALA A 133 9.73 15.36 0.17
C ALA A 133 10.84 14.77 1.04
N LEU A 134 10.59 13.58 1.59
CA LEU A 134 11.51 12.87 2.46
C LEU A 134 11.85 11.51 1.85
N PHE A 135 12.93 10.89 2.33
CA PHE A 135 13.06 9.45 2.25
C PHE A 135 12.10 8.79 3.25
N HIS A 136 11.66 7.58 2.92
CA HIS A 136 10.88 6.74 3.82
C HIS A 136 11.49 5.35 3.85
N GLU A 137 12.02 4.98 5.02
CA GLU A 137 12.58 3.67 5.27
C GLU A 137 11.74 2.94 6.30
N TYR A 138 11.54 1.64 6.13
CA TYR A 138 10.91 0.84 7.16
C TYR A 138 11.55 -0.52 7.30
N VAL A 139 11.39 -1.11 8.48
CA VAL A 139 11.69 -2.50 8.79
C VAL A 139 10.48 -3.15 9.44
N ALA A 140 10.26 -4.42 9.14
CA ALA A 140 9.19 -5.19 9.73
C ALA A 140 9.60 -6.64 10.01
N ALA A 141 9.00 -7.20 11.06
CA ALA A 141 9.02 -8.63 11.33
C ALA A 141 7.58 -9.16 11.22
N GLY A 142 7.38 -10.18 10.40
CA GLY A 142 6.06 -10.69 10.06
C GLY A 142 5.89 -12.18 10.31
N VAL A 143 4.66 -12.57 10.64
CA VAL A 143 4.23 -13.95 10.77
C VAL A 143 3.05 -14.24 9.85
N LYS A 144 3.15 -15.30 9.06
CA LYS A 144 2.08 -15.83 8.22
C LYS A 144 1.13 -16.65 9.09
N LEU A 145 -0.13 -16.25 9.07
CA LEU A 145 -1.22 -16.90 9.80
C LEU A 145 -1.92 -17.93 8.89
N LEU A 146 -3.07 -18.43 9.33
CA LEU A 146 -3.90 -19.34 8.53
C LEU A 146 -4.51 -18.63 7.31
N GLY A 147 -4.57 -19.35 6.20
CA GLY A 147 -5.02 -18.80 4.92
C GLY A 147 -4.05 -17.75 4.39
N ASN A 148 -4.58 -16.60 3.99
CA ASN A 148 -3.81 -15.53 3.36
C ASN A 148 -3.47 -14.36 4.30
N TRP A 149 -3.74 -14.52 5.59
CA TRP A 149 -3.53 -13.48 6.59
C TRP A 149 -2.09 -13.46 7.11
N GLN A 150 -1.61 -12.28 7.47
CA GLN A 150 -0.33 -12.07 8.10
C GLN A 150 -0.41 -10.95 9.15
N LEU A 151 0.42 -11.04 10.18
CA LEU A 151 0.60 -10.01 11.20
C LEU A 151 2.04 -9.53 11.17
N LEU A 152 2.25 -8.22 11.21
CA LEU A 152 3.59 -7.63 11.20
C LEU A 152 3.73 -6.60 12.31
N ALA A 153 4.89 -6.60 12.96
CA ALA A 153 5.39 -5.46 13.70
C ALA A 153 6.31 -4.66 12.79
N GLN A 154 6.06 -3.36 12.66
CA GLN A 154 6.76 -2.47 11.74
C GLN A 154 7.28 -1.24 12.47
N ALA A 155 8.46 -0.76 12.08
CA ALA A 155 8.97 0.57 12.41
C ALA A 155 9.40 1.27 11.13
N GLY A 156 8.92 2.49 10.92
CA GLY A 156 9.26 3.36 9.80
C GLY A 156 9.96 4.63 10.29
N HIS A 157 10.82 5.17 9.45
CA HIS A 157 11.47 6.45 9.63
C HIS A 157 11.32 7.29 8.35
N SER A 158 11.21 8.61 8.48
CA SER A 158 11.19 9.52 7.34
C SER A 158 11.98 10.78 7.63
N SER A 159 12.93 11.09 6.76
CA SER A 159 13.78 12.28 6.86
C SER A 159 14.35 12.63 5.49
N HIS A 160 14.90 13.83 5.32
CA HIS A 160 15.57 14.20 4.06
C HIS A 160 17.09 13.94 4.08
N ALA A 161 17.59 13.18 5.06
CA ALA A 161 19.02 12.84 5.20
C ALA A 161 19.98 14.04 5.07
N ASN A 162 19.56 15.23 5.53
CA ASN A 162 20.29 16.50 5.39
C ASN A 162 20.60 16.94 3.95
N LEU A 163 19.80 16.47 2.96
CA LEU A 163 19.89 16.91 1.56
C LEU A 163 19.10 18.19 1.27
N CYS A 164 18.14 18.55 2.12
CA CYS A 164 17.46 19.84 2.12
C CYS A 164 18.11 20.76 3.16
N ASP A 165 18.05 22.07 2.91
CA ASP A 165 18.35 23.08 3.93
C ASP A 165 17.23 23.10 4.98
N GLY A 166 17.58 23.43 6.22
CA GLY A 166 16.61 23.57 7.32
C GLY A 166 16.70 22.46 8.38
N PRO A 167 15.74 22.42 9.31
CA PRO A 167 15.67 21.38 10.33
C PRO A 167 15.29 20.03 9.71
N ASN A 168 15.70 18.95 10.38
CA ASN A 168 15.48 17.57 9.94
C ASN A 168 15.18 16.70 11.16
N ASP A 169 14.12 17.04 11.90
CA ASP A 169 13.76 16.30 13.11
C ASP A 169 13.41 14.84 12.79
N GLY A 170 12.89 14.61 11.57
CA GLY A 170 12.45 13.32 11.08
C GLY A 170 11.15 12.86 11.75
N LEU A 171 10.64 11.73 11.29
CA LEU A 171 9.46 11.06 11.83
C LEU A 171 9.81 9.61 12.07
N THR A 172 9.67 9.10 13.30
CA THR A 172 9.91 7.69 13.60
C THR A 172 8.66 7.09 14.23
N ARG A 173 8.05 6.12 13.55
CA ARG A 173 6.79 5.52 13.99
C ARG A 173 6.88 4.01 13.98
N ALA A 174 6.26 3.37 14.96
CA ALA A 174 6.20 1.92 15.02
C ALA A 174 4.84 1.42 15.50
N GLY A 175 4.51 0.18 15.13
CA GLY A 175 3.27 -0.44 15.54
C GLY A 175 3.01 -1.76 14.85
N LEU A 176 1.73 -2.11 14.73
CA LEU A 176 1.28 -3.39 14.23
C LEU A 176 0.40 -3.21 13.00
N THR A 177 0.58 -4.10 12.02
CA THR A 177 -0.26 -4.16 10.82
C THR A 177 -0.76 -5.58 10.58
N VAL A 178 -1.99 -5.70 10.12
CA VAL A 178 -2.56 -6.93 9.57
C VAL A 178 -2.52 -6.83 8.06
N GLY A 179 -2.05 -7.88 7.39
CA GLY A 179 -2.00 -7.98 5.94
C GLY A 179 -2.84 -9.12 5.42
N TYR A 180 -3.37 -8.95 4.21
CA TYR A 180 -4.04 -9.99 3.43
C TYR A 180 -3.37 -10.10 2.06
N ARG A 181 -2.94 -11.31 1.72
CA ARG A 181 -2.39 -11.62 0.40
C ARG A 181 -3.48 -12.16 -0.52
N PHE A 182 -3.50 -11.73 -1.77
CA PHE A 182 -4.49 -12.18 -2.75
C PHE A 182 -4.02 -13.43 -3.49
#